data_AF-A0A5N5TN32-F1
#
_entry.id   AF-A0A5N5TN32-F1
#
_cell.length_a   1.000
_cell.length_b   1.000
_cell.length_c   1.000
_cell.angle_alpha   90.00
_cell.angle_beta   90.00
_cell.angle_gamma   90.00
#
_symmetry.space_group_name_H-M   'P 1'
#
loop_
_entity.id
_entity.type
_entity.pdbx_description
1 polymer ?
#
loop_
_entity_poly.entity_id
_entity_poly.type
_entity_poly.pdbx_seq_one_letter_code
_entity_poly.pdbx_strand_id
1 'polypeptide(L)'
;MMKIIPHTLLLIAIRNILLGTKVKKKFGELDALYCKTAECSIATGRPIEKKFRYEGSRYTEINKRIEAWVNKNRTFPDYVDILNLVKKVTKHNTIPMKPAAVRKLAEDIFREVIQTLKDRREKDDLYCIYAYADGNVEMDPGDIDPELGQKLSNNEKVAKDNLEKVFKFYEEQQLNIKEENNAQKEIKKSEENGKEKCEDISDQNENQQNNKNIDVADSPVPPEEVEICDTLLKPSFLSPLGLKRKALPDKIDTRFPTKRFKETTEVVEID
;
A
#
# COMPACT_ATOMS: atom_id res chain seq x y z
N MET A 1 23.06 -16.35 27.34
CA MET A 1 24.19 -16.35 26.39
C MET A 1 23.71 -15.80 25.05
N MET A 2 24.08 -14.56 24.70
CA MET A 2 23.82 -14.03 23.35
C MET A 2 24.78 -14.70 22.38
N LYS A 3 24.27 -15.50 21.45
CA LYS A 3 25.07 -16.04 20.35
C LYS A 3 25.34 -14.89 19.38
N ILE A 4 26.53 -14.29 19.47
CA ILE A 4 27.01 -13.31 18.50
C ILE A 4 27.14 -14.06 17.18
N ILE A 5 26.32 -13.71 16.19
CA ILE A 5 26.45 -14.24 14.84
C ILE A 5 27.83 -13.77 14.34
N PRO A 6 28.73 -14.68 13.94
CA PRO A 6 30.04 -14.27 13.45
C PRO A 6 29.85 -13.38 12.22
N HIS A 7 30.57 -12.26 12.19
CA HIS A 7 30.47 -11.21 11.16
C HIS A 7 30.54 -11.77 9.73
N THR A 8 31.26 -12.88 9.53
CA THR A 8 31.35 -13.61 8.26
C THR A 8 30.00 -14.18 7.79
N LEU A 9 29.18 -14.74 8.68
CA LEU A 9 27.84 -15.27 8.33
C LEU A 9 26.87 -14.14 7.96
N LEU A 10 26.97 -12.99 8.65
CA LEU A 10 26.16 -11.81 8.32
C LEU A 10 26.52 -11.28 6.92
N LEU A 11 27.81 -11.17 6.60
CA LEU A 11 28.28 -10.75 5.28
C LEU A 11 27.83 -11.72 4.17
N ILE A 12 27.87 -13.04 4.43
CA ILE A 12 27.38 -14.04 3.48
C ILE A 12 25.87 -13.90 3.26
N ALA A 13 25.08 -13.70 4.33
CA ALA A 13 23.63 -13.52 4.22
C ALA A 13 23.28 -12.26 3.40
N ILE A 14 23.92 -11.12 3.71
CA ILE A 14 23.73 -9.87 2.97
C ILE A 14 24.08 -10.07 1.50
N ARG A 15 25.23 -10.68 1.21
CA ARG A 15 25.67 -10.99 -0.17
C ARG A 15 24.64 -11.84 -0.90
N ASN A 16 24.10 -12.87 -0.27
CA ASN A 16 23.13 -13.77 -0.90
C ASN A 16 21.80 -13.06 -1.20
N ILE A 17 21.32 -12.19 -0.30
CA ILE A 17 20.12 -11.37 -0.53
C ILE A 17 20.35 -10.45 -1.73
N LEU A 18 21.48 -9.75 -1.78
CA LEU A 18 21.84 -8.84 -2.88
C LEU A 18 22.03 -9.57 -4.22
N LEU A 19 22.63 -10.76 -4.21
CA LEU A 19 22.74 -11.59 -5.42
C LEU A 19 21.36 -12.05 -5.89
N GLY A 20 20.49 -12.46 -4.97
CA GLY A 20 19.12 -12.87 -5.26
C GLY A 20 18.31 -11.76 -5.95
N THR A 21 18.42 -10.51 -5.50
CA THR A 21 17.72 -9.38 -6.14
C THR A 21 18.28 -9.09 -7.54
N LYS A 22 19.59 -9.14 -7.73
CA LYS A 22 20.23 -8.93 -9.04
C LYS A 22 19.80 -9.99 -10.06
N VAL A 23 19.80 -11.27 -9.68
CA VAL A 23 19.36 -12.37 -10.55
C VAL A 23 17.88 -12.22 -10.90
N LYS A 24 17.01 -11.90 -9.93
CA LYS A 24 15.57 -11.66 -10.18
C LYS A 24 15.35 -10.51 -11.17
N LYS A 25 16.11 -9.40 -11.05
CA LYS A 25 16.04 -8.28 -12.01
C LYS A 25 16.42 -8.71 -13.42
N LYS A 26 17.55 -9.41 -13.56
CA LYS A 26 18.03 -9.94 -14.85
C LYS A 26 17.05 -10.93 -15.48
N PHE A 27 16.42 -11.76 -14.65
CA PHE A 27 15.37 -12.67 -15.09
C PHE A 27 14.16 -11.90 -15.65
N GLY A 28 13.71 -10.83 -14.98
CA GLY A 28 12.62 -10.00 -15.49
C GLY A 28 12.94 -9.31 -16.82
N GLU A 29 14.18 -8.81 -16.98
CA GLU A 29 14.67 -8.25 -18.25
C GLU A 29 14.64 -9.30 -19.38
N LEU A 30 15.06 -10.52 -19.08
CA LEU A 30 15.08 -11.64 -20.03
C LEU A 30 13.67 -12.14 -20.39
N ASP A 31 12.76 -12.24 -19.41
CA ASP A 31 11.36 -12.63 -19.66
C ASP A 31 10.64 -11.60 -20.54
N ALA A 32 10.90 -10.30 -20.34
CA ALA A 32 10.39 -9.25 -21.22
C ALA A 32 10.92 -9.38 -22.65
N LEU A 33 12.22 -9.67 -22.82
CA LEU A 33 12.82 -9.90 -24.14
C LEU A 33 12.26 -11.16 -24.82
N TYR A 34 12.05 -12.23 -24.05
CA TYR A 34 11.43 -13.45 -24.53
C TYR A 34 10.00 -13.17 -25.02
N CYS A 35 9.17 -12.49 -24.22
CA CYS A 35 7.80 -12.15 -24.59
C CYS A 35 7.73 -11.30 -25.86
N LYS A 36 8.67 -10.35 -26.03
CA LYS A 36 8.79 -9.54 -27.24
C LYS A 36 9.11 -10.39 -28.48
N THR A 37 10.01 -11.37 -28.34
CA THR A 37 10.45 -12.22 -29.46
C THR A 37 9.42 -13.30 -29.81
N ALA A 38 8.70 -13.81 -28.80
CA ALA A 38 7.67 -14.83 -28.95
C ALA A 38 6.27 -14.26 -29.28
N GLU A 39 6.15 -12.93 -29.44
CA GLU A 39 4.90 -12.21 -29.69
C GLU A 39 3.79 -12.53 -28.67
N CYS A 40 4.16 -12.67 -27.39
CA CYS A 40 3.22 -12.95 -26.31
C CYS A 40 3.14 -11.82 -25.29
N SER A 41 2.05 -11.81 -24.51
CA SER A 41 1.82 -10.79 -23.49
C SER A 41 2.82 -10.92 -22.34
N ILE A 42 3.28 -9.78 -21.83
CA ILE A 42 4.12 -9.69 -20.62
C ILE A 42 3.29 -9.94 -19.35
N ALA A 43 1.95 -9.95 -19.45
CA ALA A 43 1.08 -10.16 -18.31
C ALA A 43 1.33 -11.53 -17.66
N THR A 44 1.57 -11.51 -16.35
CA THR A 44 1.85 -12.71 -15.55
C THR A 44 0.57 -13.37 -15.03
N GLY A 45 -0.58 -12.69 -15.16
CA GLY A 45 -1.87 -13.19 -14.69
C GLY A 45 -2.13 -12.89 -13.20
N ARG A 46 -1.28 -12.06 -12.59
CA ARG A 46 -1.37 -11.69 -11.17
C ARG A 46 -2.70 -11.00 -10.84
N PRO A 47 -3.24 -11.18 -9.62
CA PRO A 47 -4.46 -10.49 -9.20
C PRO A 47 -4.40 -8.97 -9.37
N ILE A 48 -3.24 -8.35 -9.17
CA ILE A 48 -3.05 -6.90 -9.32
C ILE A 48 -3.12 -6.41 -10.78
N GLU A 49 -2.84 -7.27 -11.76
CA GLU A 49 -2.89 -6.93 -13.19
C GLU A 49 -4.32 -6.90 -13.74
N LYS A 50 -5.26 -7.58 -13.04
CA LYS A 50 -6.66 -7.63 -13.44
C LYS A 50 -7.28 -6.24 -13.41
N LYS A 51 -8.04 -5.91 -14.47
CA LYS A 51 -8.78 -4.65 -14.58
C LYS A 51 -9.73 -4.51 -13.40
N PHE A 52 -9.60 -3.40 -12.68
CA PHE A 52 -10.53 -3.01 -11.63
C PHE A 52 -11.89 -2.70 -12.26
N ARG A 53 -12.97 -3.15 -11.63
CA ARG A 53 -14.36 -2.85 -12.00
C ARG A 53 -15.09 -2.36 -10.77
N TYR A 54 -15.93 -1.34 -10.93
CA TYR A 54 -16.67 -0.76 -9.82
C TYR A 54 -18.12 -0.52 -10.21
N GLU A 55 -19.04 -1.03 -9.39
CA GLU A 55 -20.49 -0.96 -9.62
C GLU A 55 -21.25 -0.56 -8.34
N GLY A 56 -20.57 0.03 -7.35
CA GLY A 56 -21.15 0.33 -6.04
C GLY A 56 -22.10 1.54 -6.02
N SER A 57 -21.95 2.50 -6.94
CA SER A 57 -22.87 3.63 -7.04
C SER A 57 -24.08 3.33 -7.93
N ARG A 58 -25.22 3.94 -7.61
CA ARG A 58 -26.42 3.97 -8.49
C ARG A 58 -26.17 4.72 -9.80
N TYR A 59 -25.20 5.61 -9.84
CA TYR A 59 -24.88 6.43 -11.00
C TYR A 59 -23.77 5.79 -11.83
N THR A 60 -24.12 5.28 -13.02
CA THR A 60 -23.18 4.53 -13.86
C THR A 60 -22.02 5.40 -14.37
N GLU A 61 -22.24 6.71 -14.51
CA GLU A 61 -21.25 7.67 -14.96
C GLU A 61 -20.17 7.88 -13.90
N ILE A 62 -20.56 7.85 -12.63
CA ILE A 62 -19.63 7.91 -11.50
C ILE A 62 -18.80 6.63 -11.47
N ASN A 63 -19.45 5.47 -11.60
CA ASN A 63 -18.79 4.17 -11.64
C ASN A 63 -17.72 4.09 -12.73
N LYS A 64 -18.09 4.43 -13.97
CA LYS A 64 -17.16 4.46 -15.12
C LYS A 64 -16.00 5.42 -14.89
N ARG A 65 -16.24 6.57 -14.27
CA ARG A 65 -15.19 7.58 -14.03
C ARG A 65 -14.17 7.10 -13.00
N ILE A 66 -14.63 6.47 -11.93
CA ILE A 66 -13.78 5.87 -10.89
C ILE A 66 -12.99 4.70 -11.48
N GLU A 67 -13.66 3.80 -12.19
CA GLU A 67 -13.02 2.67 -12.86
C GLU A 67 -11.91 3.13 -13.79
N ALA A 68 -12.18 4.13 -14.64
CA ALA A 68 -11.20 4.68 -15.55
C ALA A 68 -10.00 5.31 -14.82
N TRP A 69 -10.25 6.02 -13.71
CA TRP A 69 -9.18 6.65 -12.94
C TRP A 69 -8.28 5.62 -12.26
N VAL A 70 -8.87 4.64 -11.58
CA VAL A 70 -8.13 3.59 -10.85
C VAL A 70 -7.30 2.73 -11.81
N ASN A 71 -7.87 2.32 -12.94
CA ASN A 71 -7.15 1.52 -13.93
C ASN A 71 -6.04 2.29 -14.65
N LYS A 72 -6.21 3.61 -14.84
CA LYS A 72 -5.20 4.46 -15.48
C LYS A 72 -4.01 4.72 -14.56
N ASN A 73 -4.28 5.13 -13.32
CA ASN A 73 -3.21 5.56 -12.41
C ASN A 73 -2.53 4.37 -11.73
N ARG A 74 -3.25 3.25 -11.52
CA ARG A 74 -2.77 2.07 -10.79
C ARG A 74 -2.21 2.39 -9.39
N THR A 75 -2.58 3.53 -8.82
CA THR A 75 -2.25 3.98 -7.48
C THR A 75 -3.45 3.87 -6.56
N PHE A 76 -3.20 3.94 -5.25
CA PHE A 76 -4.25 3.97 -4.24
C PHE A 76 -4.82 5.40 -4.16
N PRO A 77 -6.12 5.61 -4.38
CA PRO A 77 -6.71 6.94 -4.30
C PRO A 77 -6.81 7.44 -2.87
N ASP A 78 -6.71 8.76 -2.68
CA ASP A 78 -7.13 9.41 -1.44
C ASP A 78 -8.62 9.81 -1.51
N TYR A 79 -9.20 10.15 -0.37
CA TYR A 79 -10.58 10.63 -0.29
C TYR A 79 -10.80 11.87 -1.16
N VAL A 80 -9.82 12.78 -1.20
CA VAL A 80 -9.88 14.01 -2.01
C VAL A 80 -9.96 13.68 -3.50
N ASP A 81 -9.26 12.63 -3.96
CA ASP A 81 -9.31 12.17 -5.35
C ASP A 81 -10.73 11.72 -5.73
N ILE A 82 -11.32 10.84 -4.91
CA ILE A 82 -12.68 10.33 -5.13
C ILE A 82 -13.70 11.46 -5.07
N LEU A 83 -13.61 12.36 -4.08
CA LEU A 83 -14.51 13.50 -3.95
C LEU A 83 -14.46 14.41 -5.19
N ASN A 84 -13.26 14.67 -5.70
CA ASN A 84 -13.08 15.49 -6.89
C ASN A 84 -13.62 14.80 -8.16
N LEU A 85 -13.49 13.48 -8.27
CA LEU A 85 -14.09 12.70 -9.36
C LEU A 85 -15.61 12.78 -9.32
N VAL A 86 -16.22 12.55 -8.16
CA VAL A 86 -17.68 12.62 -7.98
C VAL A 86 -18.18 14.03 -8.30
N LYS A 87 -17.56 15.08 -7.73
CA LYS A 87 -17.92 16.49 -8.03
C LYS A 87 -17.87 16.81 -9.53
N LYS A 88 -16.84 16.34 -10.24
CA LYS A 88 -16.70 16.57 -11.69
C LYS A 88 -17.85 15.91 -12.47
N VAL A 89 -18.20 14.67 -12.14
CA VAL A 89 -19.28 13.93 -12.81
C VAL A 89 -20.64 14.55 -12.52
N THR A 90 -20.92 14.91 -11.26
CA THR A 90 -22.18 15.56 -10.86
C THR A 90 -22.38 16.89 -11.60
N LYS A 91 -21.32 17.70 -11.74
CA LYS A 91 -21.38 18.97 -12.49
C LYS A 91 -21.57 18.75 -14.00
N HIS A 92 -20.87 17.78 -14.58
CA HIS A 92 -20.91 17.52 -16.02
C HIS A 92 -22.24 16.92 -16.48
N ASN A 93 -22.77 15.94 -15.75
CA ASN A 93 -23.99 15.23 -16.13
C ASN A 93 -25.25 15.87 -15.53
N THR A 94 -25.14 17.11 -15.04
CA THR A 94 -26.24 17.89 -14.46
C THR A 94 -27.07 17.11 -13.44
N ILE A 95 -26.43 16.24 -12.65
CA ILE A 95 -27.13 15.46 -11.61
C ILE A 95 -27.38 16.42 -10.45
N PRO A 96 -28.63 16.78 -10.12
CA PRO A 96 -28.91 17.75 -9.08
C PRO A 96 -28.68 17.11 -7.71
N MET A 97 -27.49 17.30 -7.14
CA MET A 97 -27.15 16.84 -5.79
C MET A 97 -26.71 18.00 -4.91
N LYS A 98 -27.24 18.04 -3.68
CA LYS A 98 -26.76 18.98 -2.66
C LYS A 98 -25.29 18.68 -2.32
N PRO A 99 -24.46 19.69 -2.00
CA PRO A 99 -23.05 19.49 -1.67
C PRO A 99 -22.81 18.48 -0.54
N ALA A 100 -23.70 18.43 0.46
CA ALA A 100 -23.63 17.44 1.54
C ALA A 100 -23.85 16.01 1.05
N ALA A 101 -24.80 15.80 0.13
CA ALA A 101 -25.07 14.49 -0.46
C ALA A 101 -23.90 14.02 -1.33
N VAL A 102 -23.21 14.94 -2.03
CA VAL A 102 -22.00 14.63 -2.81
C VAL A 102 -20.86 14.15 -1.90
N ARG A 103 -20.66 14.78 -0.75
CA ARG A 103 -19.64 14.35 0.22
C ARG A 103 -19.93 12.96 0.78
N LYS A 104 -21.17 12.73 1.22
CA LYS A 104 -21.59 11.42 1.73
C LYS A 104 -21.41 10.32 0.69
N LEU A 105 -21.87 10.57 -0.54
CA LEU A 105 -21.70 9.62 -1.64
C LEU A 105 -20.21 9.34 -1.92
N ALA A 106 -19.36 10.37 -1.92
CA ALA A 106 -17.93 10.20 -2.11
C ALA A 106 -17.28 9.38 -0.98
N GLU A 107 -17.72 9.54 0.26
CA GLU A 107 -17.24 8.77 1.40
C GLU A 107 -17.61 7.28 1.28
N ASP A 108 -18.88 6.99 0.95
CA ASP A 108 -19.35 5.62 0.76
C ASP A 108 -18.57 4.92 -0.37
N ILE A 109 -18.46 5.59 -1.52
CA ILE A 109 -17.68 5.12 -2.67
C ILE A 109 -16.22 4.90 -2.28
N PHE A 110 -15.61 5.85 -1.55
CA PHE A 110 -14.22 5.75 -1.14
C PHE A 110 -14.00 4.49 -0.30
N ARG A 111 -14.82 4.25 0.74
CA ARG A 111 -14.71 3.06 1.58
C ARG A 111 -14.77 1.76 0.77
N GLU A 112 -15.73 1.64 -0.15
CA GLU A 112 -15.89 0.46 -1.00
C GLU A 112 -14.70 0.24 -1.95
N VAL A 113 -14.26 1.30 -2.64
CA VAL A 113 -13.15 1.24 -3.59
C VAL A 113 -11.85 0.87 -2.86
N ILE A 114 -11.59 1.50 -1.71
CA ILE A 114 -10.40 1.24 -0.88
C ILE A 114 -10.41 -0.20 -0.37
N GLN A 115 -11.55 -0.69 0.14
CA GLN A 115 -11.65 -2.08 0.59
C GLN A 115 -11.36 -3.05 -0.56
N THR A 116 -11.96 -2.83 -1.73
CA THR A 116 -11.75 -3.68 -2.91
C THR A 116 -10.28 -3.68 -3.36
N LEU A 117 -9.62 -2.51 -3.33
CA LEU A 117 -8.21 -2.38 -3.69
C LEU A 117 -7.28 -3.03 -2.66
N LYS A 118 -7.61 -2.93 -1.38
CA LYS A 118 -6.90 -3.59 -0.27
C LYS A 118 -6.99 -5.11 -0.42
N ASP A 119 -8.20 -5.65 -0.58
CA ASP A 119 -8.42 -7.08 -0.76
C ASP A 119 -7.68 -7.62 -1.99
N ARG A 120 -7.61 -6.82 -3.06
CA ARG A 120 -6.85 -7.20 -4.26
C ARG A 120 -5.35 -7.28 -4.00
N ARG A 121 -4.80 -6.34 -3.23
CA ARG A 121 -3.37 -6.35 -2.85
C ARG A 121 -3.07 -7.52 -1.92
N GLU A 122 -3.90 -7.75 -0.93
CA GLU A 122 -3.75 -8.89 -0.02
C GLU A 122 -3.78 -10.23 -0.78
N LYS A 123 -4.72 -10.39 -1.73
CA LYS A 123 -4.75 -11.57 -2.60
C LYS A 123 -3.50 -11.70 -3.47
N ASP A 124 -2.94 -10.60 -3.95
CA ASP A 124 -1.71 -10.58 -4.75
C ASP A 124 -0.49 -10.97 -3.90
N ASP A 125 -0.41 -10.47 -2.67
CA ASP A 125 0.64 -10.81 -1.72
C ASP A 125 0.57 -12.29 -1.36
N LEU A 126 -0.61 -12.81 -0.99
CA LEU A 126 -0.80 -14.24 -0.73
C LEU A 126 -0.47 -15.10 -1.95
N TYR A 127 -0.90 -14.68 -3.15
CA TYR A 127 -0.55 -15.36 -4.40
C TYR A 127 0.98 -15.46 -4.57
N CYS A 128 1.72 -14.38 -4.28
CA CYS A 128 3.17 -14.36 -4.39
C CYS A 128 3.87 -15.17 -3.29
N ILE A 129 3.35 -15.14 -2.05
CA ILE A 129 3.91 -15.86 -0.90
C ILE A 129 3.74 -17.38 -1.12
N TYR A 130 2.53 -17.82 -1.46
CA TYR A 130 2.26 -19.24 -1.66
C TYR A 130 2.86 -19.81 -2.94
N ALA A 131 3.29 -18.98 -3.90
CA ALA A 131 4.01 -19.45 -5.08
C ALA A 131 5.33 -20.18 -4.74
N TYR A 132 5.91 -19.92 -3.55
CA TYR A 132 7.11 -20.59 -3.06
C TYR A 132 6.81 -21.74 -2.08
N ALA A 133 5.55 -21.92 -1.68
CA ALA A 133 5.17 -22.99 -0.79
C ALA A 133 4.93 -24.27 -1.61
N ASP A 134 5.70 -25.32 -1.34
CA ASP A 134 5.38 -26.66 -1.81
C ASP A 134 4.05 -27.02 -1.14
N GLY A 135 2.98 -27.25 -1.92
CA GLY A 135 1.59 -27.35 -1.45
C GLY A 135 1.28 -28.43 -0.40
N ASN A 136 2.29 -29.08 0.17
CA ASN A 136 2.24 -29.87 1.38
C ASN A 136 2.29 -28.93 2.59
N VAL A 137 1.12 -28.48 3.03
CA VAL A 137 0.99 -27.85 4.35
C VAL A 137 1.08 -28.97 5.38
N GLU A 138 2.30 -29.31 5.80
CA GLU A 138 2.49 -30.11 7.01
C GLU A 138 1.78 -29.40 8.19
N MET A 139 1.29 -30.19 9.14
CA MET A 139 0.67 -29.64 10.35
C MET A 139 1.63 -28.66 11.05
N ASP A 140 1.11 -27.52 11.51
CA ASP A 140 1.92 -26.53 12.21
C ASP A 140 2.55 -27.20 13.45
N PRO A 141 3.89 -27.19 13.60
CA PRO A 141 4.54 -27.74 14.79
C PRO A 141 4.04 -27.13 16.10
N GLY A 142 3.54 -25.89 16.09
CA GLY A 142 2.93 -25.24 17.24
C GLY A 142 1.60 -25.87 17.68
N ASP A 143 0.90 -26.57 16.78
CA ASP A 143 -0.32 -27.32 17.11
C ASP A 143 0.00 -28.70 17.72
N ILE A 144 1.19 -29.23 17.42
CA ILE A 144 1.65 -30.55 17.90
C ILE A 144 2.33 -30.43 19.26
N ASP A 145 3.19 -29.41 19.45
CA ASP A 145 3.94 -29.17 20.67
C ASP A 145 3.27 -28.08 21.54
N PRO A 146 2.66 -28.44 22.68
CA PRO A 146 1.96 -27.48 23.53
C PRO A 146 2.90 -26.46 24.20
N GLU A 147 4.17 -26.79 24.44
CA GLU A 147 5.14 -25.84 25.00
C GLU A 147 5.47 -24.76 23.97
N LEU A 148 5.69 -25.17 22.72
CA LEU A 148 5.88 -24.26 21.59
C LEU A 148 4.63 -23.39 21.36
N GLY A 149 3.44 -23.99 21.37
CA GLY A 149 2.17 -23.24 21.24
C GLY A 149 1.99 -22.18 22.33
N GLN A 150 2.27 -22.53 23.59
CA GLN A 150 2.22 -21.57 24.70
C GLN A 150 3.23 -20.43 24.53
N LYS A 151 4.45 -20.75 24.09
CA LYS A 151 5.49 -19.75 23.81
C LYS A 151 5.10 -18.81 22.67
N LEU A 152 4.51 -19.34 21.59
CA LEU A 152 4.01 -18.54 20.47
C LEU A 152 2.87 -17.61 20.90
N SER A 153 1.95 -18.09 21.74
CA SER A 153 0.88 -17.24 22.31
C SER A 153 1.43 -16.11 23.19
N ASN A 154 2.44 -16.39 24.02
CA ASN A 154 3.11 -15.35 24.80
C ASN A 154 3.85 -14.35 23.90
N ASN A 155 4.53 -14.82 22.85
CA ASN A 155 5.18 -13.96 21.86
C ASN A 155 4.17 -13.06 21.14
N GLU A 156 2.98 -13.58 20.82
CA GLU A 156 1.90 -12.80 20.19
C GLU A 156 1.46 -11.64 21.09
N LYS A 157 1.25 -11.90 22.40
CA LYS A 157 0.90 -10.86 23.38
C LYS A 157 1.98 -9.79 23.46
N VAL A 158 3.24 -10.20 23.60
CA VAL A 158 4.39 -9.27 23.64
C VAL A 158 4.49 -8.46 22.35
N ALA A 159 4.27 -9.07 21.19
CA ALA A 159 4.29 -8.38 19.90
C ALA A 159 3.18 -7.32 19.81
N LYS A 160 1.95 -7.66 20.22
CA LYS A 160 0.82 -6.72 20.28
C LYS A 160 1.10 -5.54 21.21
N ASP A 161 1.60 -5.81 22.42
CA ASP A 161 1.94 -4.76 23.38
C ASP A 161 3.05 -3.84 22.86
N ASN A 162 4.05 -4.40 22.18
CA ASN A 162 5.14 -3.61 21.61
C ASN A 162 4.67 -2.74 20.44
N LEU A 163 3.78 -3.24 19.58
CA LEU A 163 3.18 -2.44 18.52
C LEU A 163 2.37 -1.27 19.09
N GLU A 164 1.54 -1.55 20.10
CA GLU A 164 0.73 -0.53 20.79
C GLU A 164 1.60 0.56 21.42
N LYS A 165 2.72 0.18 22.06
CA LYS A 165 3.68 1.15 22.63
C LYS A 165 4.25 2.08 21.56
N VAL A 166 4.59 1.54 20.39
CA VAL A 166 5.12 2.35 19.27
C VAL A 166 4.04 3.31 18.76
N PHE A 167 2.80 2.86 18.60
CA PHE A 167 1.70 3.74 18.20
C PHE A 167 1.49 4.88 19.19
N LYS A 168 1.36 4.57 20.49
CA LYS A 168 1.19 5.58 21.55
C LYS A 168 2.34 6.57 21.60
N PHE A 169 3.58 6.10 21.48
CA PHE A 169 4.75 6.97 21.48
C PHE A 169 4.72 8.01 20.35
N TYR A 170 4.28 7.64 19.15
CA TYR A 170 4.16 8.59 18.04
C TYR A 170 2.89 9.45 18.13
N GLU A 171 1.79 8.93 18.69
CA GLU A 171 0.59 9.73 18.99
C GLU A 171 0.90 10.86 19.99
N GLU A 172 1.59 10.54 21.08
CA GLU A 172 2.02 11.50 22.11
C GLU A 172 2.98 12.55 21.53
N GLN A 173 3.98 12.14 20.74
CA GLN A 173 4.87 13.10 20.06
C GLN A 173 4.11 14.04 19.13
N GLN A 174 3.11 13.55 18.40
CA GLN A 174 2.29 14.40 17.52
C GLN A 174 1.44 15.42 18.30
N LEU A 175 0.99 15.07 19.52
CA LEU A 175 0.30 16.00 20.41
C LEU A 175 1.26 17.08 20.93
N ASN A 176 2.42 16.67 21.44
CA ASN A 176 3.43 17.60 21.96
C ASN A 176 3.90 18.60 20.89
N ILE A 177 4.18 18.14 19.66
CA ILE A 177 4.54 19.02 18.54
C ILE A 177 3.42 20.02 18.23
N LYS A 178 2.14 19.62 18.31
CA LYS A 178 1.01 20.54 18.07
C LYS A 178 0.88 21.57 19.19
N GLU A 179 1.09 21.17 20.43
CA GLU A 179 1.06 22.06 21.60
C GLU A 179 2.19 23.09 21.54
N GLU A 180 3.42 22.68 21.23
CA GLU A 180 4.57 23.57 21.04
C GLU A 180 4.34 24.57 19.89
N ASN A 181 3.82 24.09 18.76
CA ASN A 181 3.48 24.95 17.61
C ASN A 181 2.36 25.95 17.95
N ASN A 182 1.39 25.57 18.77
CA ASN A 182 0.33 26.47 19.21
C ASN A 182 0.87 27.51 20.21
N ALA A 183 1.71 27.11 21.17
CA ALA A 183 2.34 28.02 22.11
C ALA A 183 3.20 29.07 21.39
N GLN A 184 3.99 28.66 20.37
CA GLN A 184 4.78 29.59 19.56
C GLN A 184 3.93 30.54 18.73
N LYS A 185 2.75 30.11 18.23
CA LYS A 185 1.82 30.99 17.51
C LYS A 185 1.18 32.04 18.43
N GLU A 186 0.86 31.67 19.66
CA GLU A 186 0.28 32.62 20.63
C GLU A 186 1.30 33.66 21.09
N ILE A 187 2.58 33.28 21.28
CA ILE A 187 3.67 34.22 21.58
C ILE A 187 3.88 35.21 20.42
N LYS A 188 3.89 34.73 19.16
CA LYS A 188 4.01 35.61 17.98
C LYS A 188 2.83 36.58 17.81
N LYS A 189 1.60 36.17 18.14
CA LYS A 189 0.43 37.06 18.11
C LYS A 189 0.47 38.14 19.20
N SER A 190 1.05 37.84 20.36
CA SER A 190 1.20 38.83 21.43
C SER A 190 2.26 39.89 21.13
N GLU A 191 3.27 39.56 20.31
CA GLU A 191 4.33 40.49 19.91
C GLU A 191 3.90 41.43 18.76
N GLU A 192 2.95 41.03 17.91
CA GLU A 192 2.39 41.88 16.84
C GLU A 192 1.38 42.93 17.35
N ASN A 193 0.78 42.75 18.53
CA ASN A 193 -0.17 43.72 19.12
C ASN A 193 0.51 44.87 19.91
N GLY A 194 1.84 44.95 19.92
CA GLY A 194 2.61 45.93 20.69
C GLY A 194 3.15 47.14 19.90
N LYS A 195 2.84 47.29 18.60
CA LYS A 195 3.27 48.45 17.79
C LYS A 195 2.09 49.31 17.34
N GLU A 196 1.99 50.44 18.03
CA GLU A 196 1.19 51.66 17.92
C GLU A 196 0.24 51.90 16.72
N LYS A 197 -0.90 52.49 17.11
CA LYS A 197 -1.89 53.20 16.32
C LYS A 197 -1.43 54.66 16.12
N CYS A 198 -1.31 55.14 14.88
CA CYS A 198 -1.53 56.53 14.45
C CYS A 198 -1.98 56.56 12.97
N GLU A 199 -3.01 57.39 12.72
CA GLU A 199 -3.94 57.59 11.58
C GLU A 199 -3.26 58.01 10.24
N ASP A 200 -3.83 58.01 9.01
CA ASP A 200 -5.20 57.99 8.48
C ASP A 200 -5.26 57.65 6.95
N ILE A 201 -6.34 56.96 6.53
CA ILE A 201 -7.15 56.96 5.28
C ILE A 201 -6.51 56.87 3.85
N SER A 202 -6.82 55.79 3.09
CA SER A 202 -7.74 55.77 1.91
C SER A 202 -7.68 54.45 1.09
N ASP A 203 -8.79 54.17 0.41
CA ASP A 203 -9.24 52.93 -0.22
C ASP A 203 -8.37 52.32 -1.35
N GLN A 204 -8.34 50.98 -1.46
CA GLN A 204 -9.02 50.17 -2.49
C GLN A 204 -8.54 48.70 -2.54
N ASN A 205 -9.52 47.80 -2.55
CA ASN A 205 -9.61 46.47 -3.18
C ASN A 205 -8.39 45.86 -3.91
N GLU A 206 -7.96 44.67 -3.45
CA GLU A 206 -7.97 43.36 -4.15
C GLU A 206 -6.89 42.45 -3.55
N ASN A 207 -7.33 41.47 -2.76
CA ASN A 207 -6.44 40.54 -2.08
C ASN A 207 -6.67 39.12 -2.64
N GLN A 208 -5.68 38.59 -3.35
CA GLN A 208 -5.14 37.23 -3.18
C GLN A 208 -4.13 36.88 -4.29
N GLN A 209 -2.84 37.08 -4.01
CA GLN A 209 -1.80 36.17 -4.49
C GLN A 209 -0.84 35.84 -3.36
N ASN A 210 -0.71 34.53 -3.14
CA ASN A 210 0.51 33.81 -2.78
C ASN A 210 1.27 34.19 -1.50
N ASN A 211 1.38 33.20 -0.61
CA ASN A 211 2.71 32.67 -0.29
C ASN A 211 2.62 31.21 0.14
N LYS A 212 3.07 30.33 -0.77
CA LYS A 212 3.60 29.01 -0.44
C LYS A 212 5.03 29.25 0.01
N ASN A 213 5.32 29.02 1.28
CA ASN A 213 6.65 28.67 1.78
C ASN A 213 6.43 27.91 3.08
N ILE A 214 6.47 26.59 2.98
CA ILE A 214 6.75 25.71 4.11
C ILE A 214 8.03 24.99 3.70
N ASP A 215 9.11 25.37 4.37
CA ASP A 215 10.41 24.74 4.29
C ASP A 215 10.28 23.30 4.79
N VAL A 216 10.35 22.35 3.85
CA VAL A 216 10.48 20.93 4.13
C VAL A 216 11.96 20.67 4.34
N ALA A 217 12.37 20.56 5.61
CA ALA A 217 13.70 20.08 5.97
C ALA A 217 13.89 18.63 5.53
N ASP A 218 15.09 18.38 5.00
CA ASP A 218 15.62 17.21 4.31
C ASP A 218 15.05 15.83 4.68
N SER A 219 14.52 15.16 3.66
CA SER A 219 14.54 13.70 3.59
C SER A 219 15.92 13.23 3.11
N PRO A 220 16.48 12.13 3.66
CA PRO A 220 17.81 11.66 3.28
C PRO A 220 17.85 11.28 1.80
N VAL A 221 18.76 11.92 1.07
CA VAL A 221 19.13 11.60 -0.31
C VAL A 221 19.61 10.14 -0.37
N PRO A 222 19.02 9.28 -1.22
CA PRO A 222 19.54 7.94 -1.46
C PRO A 222 20.94 8.04 -2.11
N PRO A 223 21.93 7.24 -1.67
CA PRO A 223 23.29 7.35 -2.15
C PRO A 223 23.39 7.10 -3.67
N GLU A 224 24.21 7.93 -4.30
CA GLU A 224 24.59 7.94 -5.72
C GLU A 224 24.78 6.55 -6.32
N GLU A 225 24.27 6.38 -7.54
CA GLU A 225 24.53 5.23 -8.38
C GLU A 225 26.04 5.14 -8.66
N VAL A 226 26.70 4.19 -8.01
CA VAL A 226 28.08 3.86 -8.33
C VAL A 226 28.09 3.16 -9.70
N GLU A 227 28.59 3.86 -10.69
CA GLU A 227 28.87 3.36 -12.03
C GLU A 227 29.93 2.25 -11.92
N ILE A 228 29.54 0.99 -12.07
CA ILE A 228 30.47 -0.16 -12.06
C ILE A 228 30.32 -0.97 -13.35
N CYS A 229 31.26 -0.68 -14.24
CA CYS A 229 31.72 -1.35 -15.47
C CYS A 229 31.01 -2.64 -15.93
N ASP A 230 30.49 -2.56 -17.15
CA ASP A 230 29.92 -3.60 -18.02
C ASP A 230 30.91 -4.64 -18.58
N THR A 231 31.97 -4.98 -17.83
CA THR A 231 32.90 -6.00 -18.29
C THR A 231 32.65 -7.30 -17.54
N LEU A 232 32.36 -8.35 -18.31
CA LEU A 232 32.34 -9.78 -17.98
C LEU A 232 30.95 -10.43 -17.87
N LEU A 233 30.28 -10.58 -19.00
CA LEU A 233 29.60 -11.84 -19.35
C LEU A 233 29.33 -11.90 -20.85
N LYS A 234 30.24 -12.53 -21.61
CA LYS A 234 29.98 -12.94 -23.00
C LYS A 234 28.93 -14.06 -23.00
N PRO A 235 27.90 -14.00 -23.85
CA PRO A 235 26.92 -15.07 -23.95
C PRO A 235 27.45 -16.14 -24.90
N SER A 236 27.87 -17.27 -24.35
CA SER A 236 27.96 -18.51 -25.12
C SER A 236 27.18 -19.57 -24.38
N PHE A 237 26.31 -20.25 -25.12
CA PHE A 237 25.44 -21.37 -24.71
C PHE A 237 24.08 -21.01 -24.12
N LEU A 238 23.11 -20.72 -25.00
CA LEU A 238 21.75 -21.24 -24.84
C LEU A 238 21.19 -21.63 -26.21
N SER A 239 21.16 -22.94 -26.48
CA SER A 239 20.32 -23.54 -27.51
C SER A 239 18.85 -23.57 -27.07
N PRO A 240 17.86 -23.57 -27.99
CA PRO A 240 16.46 -23.33 -27.64
C PRO A 240 15.81 -24.58 -27.04
N LEU A 241 15.45 -24.52 -25.76
CA LEU A 241 14.47 -25.46 -25.19
C LEU A 241 13.07 -25.03 -25.66
N GLY A 242 12.54 -25.76 -26.63
CA GLY A 242 11.23 -25.53 -27.26
C GLY A 242 10.04 -25.80 -26.36
N LEU A 243 9.88 -25.06 -25.26
CA LEU A 243 8.64 -25.03 -24.48
C LEU A 243 7.73 -23.91 -24.99
N LYS A 244 6.73 -24.28 -25.80
CA LYS A 244 5.59 -23.41 -26.09
C LYS A 244 4.70 -23.33 -24.85
N ARG A 245 4.59 -22.15 -24.22
CA ARG A 245 3.57 -21.90 -23.18
C ARG A 245 2.19 -22.07 -23.82
N LYS A 246 1.40 -23.06 -23.38
CA LYS A 246 -0.01 -23.18 -23.78
C LYS A 246 -0.79 -22.02 -23.16
N ALA A 247 -1.71 -21.44 -23.92
CA ALA A 247 -2.63 -20.42 -23.43
C ALA A 247 -3.42 -20.96 -22.22
N LEU A 248 -3.51 -20.15 -21.16
CA LEU A 248 -4.23 -20.48 -19.94
C LEU A 248 -5.75 -20.37 -20.21
N PRO A 249 -6.58 -21.33 -19.79
CA PRO A 249 -8.02 -21.30 -20.06
C PRO A 249 -8.73 -20.13 -19.36
N ASP A 250 -9.70 -19.52 -20.03
CA ASP A 250 -10.45 -18.32 -19.62
C ASP A 250 -11.29 -18.46 -18.34
N LYS A 251 -11.31 -19.63 -17.71
CA LYS A 251 -12.06 -19.91 -16.49
C LYS A 251 -11.21 -20.69 -15.50
N ILE A 252 -10.55 -19.95 -14.61
CA ILE A 252 -10.06 -20.51 -13.35
C ILE A 252 -11.27 -20.54 -12.41
N ASP A 253 -11.72 -21.72 -12.00
CA ASP A 253 -12.76 -21.87 -10.97
C ASP A 253 -12.21 -21.28 -9.66
N THR A 254 -12.75 -20.14 -9.24
CA THR A 254 -12.34 -19.45 -8.00
C THR A 254 -13.11 -19.96 -6.77
N ARG A 255 -13.73 -21.14 -6.82
CA ARG A 255 -14.38 -21.73 -5.65
C ARG A 255 -13.33 -22.22 -4.65
N PHE A 256 -12.92 -21.30 -3.78
CA PHE A 256 -12.28 -21.64 -2.51
C PHE A 256 -13.28 -22.44 -1.66
N PRO A 257 -12.87 -23.55 -1.02
CA PRO A 257 -13.72 -24.22 -0.05
C PRO A 257 -13.83 -23.35 1.21
N THR A 258 -14.94 -22.64 1.36
CA THR A 258 -15.33 -22.04 2.64
C THR A 258 -15.72 -23.17 3.60
N LYS A 259 -14.78 -23.69 4.39
CA LYS A 259 -15.14 -24.40 5.61
C LYS A 259 -15.72 -23.36 6.58
N ARG A 260 -17.04 -23.30 6.59
CA ARG A 260 -17.85 -22.60 7.59
C ARG A 260 -17.44 -23.13 8.97
N PHE A 261 -16.83 -22.28 9.80
CA PHE A 261 -16.76 -22.52 11.24
C PHE A 261 -18.20 -22.72 11.72
N LYS A 262 -18.52 -23.91 12.23
CA LYS A 262 -19.72 -24.12 13.04
C LYS A 262 -19.35 -23.69 14.45
N GLU A 263 -19.86 -22.55 14.90
CA GLU A 263 -19.94 -22.25 16.33
C GLU A 263 -20.87 -23.30 16.96
N THR A 264 -20.31 -24.18 17.78
CA THR A 264 -21.07 -24.98 18.74
C THR A 264 -21.16 -24.17 20.03
N THR A 265 -22.28 -23.48 20.21
CA THR A 265 -22.72 -22.98 21.52
C THR A 265 -23.25 -24.17 22.31
N GLU A 266 -22.44 -24.74 23.20
CA GLU A 266 -22.94 -25.55 24.30
C GLU A 266 -23.47 -24.60 25.38
N VAL A 267 -24.78 -24.68 25.62
CA VAL A 267 -25.45 -24.06 26.76
C VAL A 267 -25.18 -24.98 27.95
N VAL A 268 -24.38 -24.52 28.91
CA VAL A 268 -24.25 -25.17 30.22
C VAL A 268 -25.45 -24.72 31.05
N GLU A 269 -26.41 -25.63 31.24
CA GLU A 269 -27.41 -25.51 32.30
C GLU A 269 -26.73 -25.74 33.65
N ILE A 270 -26.93 -24.80 34.57
CA ILE A 270 -26.50 -24.91 35.97
C ILE A 270 -27.77 -25.26 36.76
N ASP A 271 -27.79 -26.47 37.33
CA ASP A 271 -28.67 -26.83 38.46
C ASP A 271 -28.04 -26.35 39.79
#